data_AF-A0AAV1VRQ2-F1
#
_entry.id   AF-A0AAV1VRQ2-F1
#
_cell.length_a   1.000
_cell.length_b   1.000
_cell.length_c   1.000
_cell.angle_alpha   90.00
_cell.angle_beta   90.00
_cell.angle_gamma   90.00
#
_symmetry.space_group_name_H-M   'P 1'
#
loop_
_entity.id
_entity.type
_entity.pdbx_description
1 polymer ?
#
loop_
_entity_poly.entity_id
_entity_poly.type
_entity_poly.pdbx_seq_one_letter_code
_entity_poly.pdbx_strand_id
1 'polypeptide(L)'
;MLIQEKVQHGTWKPVRISRNGPTISHLFFADDCILFTQTTSSQARVVKDVLDAFCKASGLKVNVQKTRFLASKNVSRAKKLKFSSLTTFQHTTNMGKYLGFPMLQGRVKKSEFTFLTDRIGNKLASWKSKLLGIAGRVTLAKSSIASIPIYSMQNNWIPTGTCNRLDACVKQFIWGDHSNHWVNWKTITQSKDKGGLGIRTAREANISMLGKHVWNLIHHRDKLWVKMHVAEYLKDANVLTPMHVSGMSPTWKVVVKTVDIIKYGFRFRLAKGAISIWYDKWLDEGYLCQLIPYVHILDSELHIKDVFFDGCWHWDLLATQIPMDIKLKMQNLFSDDSLGDVLIWGNDNSGHYSVKSAFVWLTQRNDIPDSIPDHSWSWIWKLPIPENIQHFLWLASRNSLRTNDFRTYRHLSNDSSCQRCGVATETGIHALRDCVHASRIWSSLHLFNHPQFFTRDFYDWISFFSTATHGPLFLVACWFIWKARNAEIFSDSRCNDWLLLNRIYSFHVLIIETMGKQGCKKTEGGLLGCST
;
A
#
# COMPACT_ATOMS: atom_id res chain seq x y z
N MET A 1 13.72 -10.62 -34.41
CA MET A 1 13.58 -11.32 -35.70
C MET A 1 14.42 -12.60 -35.77
N LEU A 2 15.77 -12.55 -35.70
CA LEU A 2 16.66 -13.74 -35.84
C LEU A 2 16.27 -14.96 -34.99
N ILE A 3 16.04 -14.79 -33.69
CA ILE A 3 15.67 -15.91 -32.81
C ILE A 3 14.28 -16.48 -33.16
N GLN A 4 13.31 -15.61 -33.43
CA GLN A 4 11.94 -16.04 -33.75
C GLN A 4 11.91 -16.84 -35.06
N GLU A 5 12.64 -16.39 -36.08
CA GLU A 5 12.80 -17.09 -37.35
C GLU A 5 13.41 -18.49 -37.14
N LYS A 6 14.51 -18.58 -36.37
CA LYS A 6 15.14 -19.88 -36.04
C LYS A 6 14.21 -20.80 -35.25
N VAL A 7 13.34 -20.25 -34.39
CA VAL A 7 12.32 -21.02 -33.66
C VAL A 7 11.22 -21.52 -34.61
N GLN A 8 10.74 -20.67 -35.53
CA GLN A 8 9.72 -21.02 -36.53
C GLN A 8 10.21 -22.13 -37.47
N HIS A 9 11.47 -22.07 -37.92
CA HIS A 9 12.10 -23.14 -38.71
C HIS A 9 12.50 -24.36 -37.88
N GLY A 10 12.22 -24.39 -36.58
CA GLY A 10 12.51 -25.52 -35.69
C GLY A 10 14.00 -25.78 -35.42
N THR A 11 14.89 -24.88 -35.87
CA THR A 11 16.35 -24.97 -35.67
C THR A 11 16.75 -24.58 -34.24
N TRP A 12 16.12 -23.55 -33.67
CA TRP A 12 16.22 -23.22 -32.26
C TRP A 12 15.15 -24.00 -31.49
N LYS A 13 15.57 -24.80 -30.50
CA LYS A 13 14.66 -25.58 -29.64
C LYS A 13 14.37 -24.78 -28.36
N PRO A 14 13.19 -24.12 -28.26
CA PRO A 14 12.83 -23.38 -27.05
C PRO A 14 12.58 -24.33 -25.87
N VAL A 15 12.59 -23.77 -24.67
CA VAL A 15 12.32 -24.50 -23.43
C VAL A 15 10.82 -24.46 -23.12
N ARG A 16 10.26 -25.59 -22.70
CA ARG A 16 8.90 -25.68 -22.20
C ARG A 16 8.92 -25.99 -20.70
N ILE A 17 8.19 -25.20 -19.90
CA ILE A 17 8.15 -25.37 -18.44
C ILE A 17 7.14 -26.45 -18.04
N SER A 18 5.98 -26.47 -18.68
CA SER A 18 4.88 -27.42 -18.42
C SER A 18 4.48 -28.15 -19.69
N ARG A 19 3.87 -29.34 -19.61
CA ARG A 19 3.53 -30.16 -20.81
C ARG A 19 2.69 -29.37 -21.82
N ASN A 20 1.71 -28.59 -21.33
CA ASN A 20 0.76 -27.81 -22.12
C ASN A 20 1.07 -26.31 -22.12
N GLY A 21 2.22 -25.90 -21.59
CA GLY A 21 2.59 -24.50 -21.46
C GLY A 21 3.21 -23.91 -22.73
N PRO A 22 3.23 -22.56 -22.84
CA PRO A 22 3.93 -21.89 -23.91
C PRO A 22 5.44 -22.20 -23.86
N THR A 23 6.07 -22.22 -25.03
CA THR A 23 7.52 -22.37 -25.15
C THR A 23 8.22 -21.02 -25.09
N ILE A 24 9.36 -20.96 -24.40
CA ILE A 24 10.16 -19.74 -24.25
C ILE A 24 11.51 -19.95 -24.92
N SER A 25 11.91 -19.02 -25.77
CA SER A 25 13.25 -18.98 -26.39
C SER A 25 14.09 -17.81 -25.88
N HIS A 26 13.48 -16.68 -25.53
CA HIS A 26 14.20 -15.48 -25.10
C HIS A 26 13.32 -14.54 -24.26
N LEU A 27 13.96 -13.75 -23.41
CA LEU A 27 13.41 -12.56 -22.75
C LEU A 27 14.40 -11.41 -22.96
N PHE A 28 13.90 -10.27 -23.42
CA PHE A 28 14.71 -9.08 -23.69
C PHE A 28 14.24 -7.91 -22.86
N PHE A 29 15.19 -7.13 -22.35
CA PHE A 29 14.94 -5.83 -21.74
C PHE A 29 16.14 -4.92 -22.03
N ALA A 30 15.96 -3.91 -22.88
CA ALA A 30 17.05 -3.07 -23.37
C ALA A 30 18.24 -3.92 -23.89
N ASP A 31 19.43 -3.76 -23.32
CA ASP A 31 20.64 -4.52 -23.62
C ASP A 31 20.75 -5.87 -22.88
N ASP A 32 19.91 -6.08 -21.86
CA ASP A 32 19.88 -7.31 -21.07
C ASP A 32 19.04 -8.40 -21.76
N CYS A 33 19.67 -9.53 -22.10
CA CYS A 33 19.01 -10.68 -22.70
C CYS A 33 19.14 -11.97 -21.87
N ILE A 34 18.04 -12.74 -21.80
CA ILE A 34 18.04 -14.10 -21.26
C ILE A 34 17.59 -15.04 -22.38
N LEU A 35 18.44 -16.02 -22.70
CA LEU A 35 18.20 -17.00 -23.76
C LEU A 35 17.86 -18.36 -23.15
N PHE A 36 16.87 -19.04 -23.75
CA PHE A 36 16.37 -20.33 -23.32
C PHE A 36 16.55 -21.35 -24.44
N THR A 37 17.36 -22.36 -24.19
CA THR A 37 17.62 -23.44 -25.14
C THR A 37 18.00 -24.74 -24.43
N GLN A 38 17.98 -25.86 -25.16
CA GLN A 38 18.45 -27.15 -24.66
C GLN A 38 19.98 -27.18 -24.55
N THR A 39 20.50 -27.89 -23.55
CA THR A 39 21.96 -28.04 -23.36
C THR A 39 22.55 -29.13 -24.26
N THR A 40 22.41 -28.95 -25.58
CA THR A 40 22.98 -29.80 -26.62
C THR A 40 24.02 -29.04 -27.44
N SER A 41 24.96 -29.76 -28.06
CA SER A 41 26.00 -29.13 -28.88
C SER A 41 25.48 -28.44 -30.12
N SER A 42 24.40 -28.96 -30.73
CA SER A 42 23.74 -28.31 -31.87
C SER A 42 23.13 -26.98 -31.46
N GLN A 43 22.40 -26.94 -30.34
CA GLN A 43 21.81 -25.70 -29.82
C GLN A 43 22.86 -24.68 -29.38
N ALA A 44 23.98 -25.12 -28.79
CA ALA A 44 25.10 -24.24 -28.46
C ALA A 44 25.65 -23.50 -29.68
N ARG A 45 25.78 -24.18 -30.82
CA ARG A 45 26.19 -23.57 -32.09
C ARG A 45 25.14 -22.57 -32.58
N VAL A 46 23.86 -22.97 -32.59
CA VAL A 46 22.76 -22.06 -32.99
C VAL A 46 22.75 -20.78 -32.15
N VAL A 47 22.97 -20.87 -30.83
CA VAL A 47 23.08 -19.68 -29.96
C VAL A 47 24.23 -18.78 -30.41
N LYS A 48 25.41 -19.36 -30.64
CA LYS A 48 26.59 -18.61 -31.09
C LYS A 48 26.37 -17.98 -32.46
N ASP A 49 25.88 -18.75 -33.43
CA ASP A 49 25.63 -18.29 -34.80
C ASP A 49 24.65 -17.11 -34.82
N VAL A 50 23.59 -17.16 -33.99
CA VAL A 50 22.63 -16.06 -33.88
C VAL A 50 23.27 -14.82 -33.27
N LEU A 51 24.08 -14.98 -32.22
CA LEU A 51 24.76 -13.85 -31.58
C LEU A 51 25.82 -13.24 -32.50
N ASP A 52 26.59 -14.06 -33.22
CA ASP A 52 27.60 -13.61 -34.18
C ASP A 52 26.96 -12.89 -35.37
N ALA A 53 25.84 -13.42 -35.90
CA ALA A 53 25.06 -12.76 -36.93
C ALA A 53 24.51 -11.40 -36.45
N PHE A 54 24.01 -11.35 -35.21
CA PHE A 54 23.57 -10.09 -34.60
C PHE A 54 24.72 -9.10 -34.44
N CYS A 55 25.88 -9.53 -33.95
CA CYS A 55 27.06 -8.67 -33.80
C CYS A 55 27.52 -8.12 -35.16
N LYS A 56 27.53 -8.97 -36.19
CA LYS A 56 27.90 -8.58 -37.55
C LYS A 56 26.93 -7.56 -38.16
N ALA A 57 25.63 -7.75 -37.94
CA ALA A 57 24.60 -6.85 -38.49
C ALA A 57 24.48 -5.53 -37.72
N SER A 58 24.66 -5.54 -36.39
CA SER A 58 24.47 -4.35 -35.54
C SER A 58 25.75 -3.57 -35.26
N GLY A 59 26.93 -4.17 -35.47
CA GLY A 59 28.22 -3.63 -35.03
C GLY A 59 28.46 -3.73 -33.52
N LEU A 60 27.50 -4.27 -32.75
CA LEU A 60 27.63 -4.48 -31.30
C LEU A 60 28.45 -5.74 -30.99
N LYS A 61 28.92 -5.85 -29.75
CA LYS A 61 29.67 -7.03 -29.26
C LYS A 61 29.05 -7.58 -27.98
N VAL A 62 28.99 -8.91 -27.88
CA VAL A 62 28.61 -9.59 -26.63
C VAL A 62 29.73 -9.45 -25.61
N ASN A 63 29.37 -9.01 -24.40
CA ASN A 63 30.30 -9.00 -23.28
C ASN A 63 30.43 -10.41 -22.68
N VAL A 64 31.43 -11.16 -23.13
CA VAL A 64 31.67 -12.56 -22.70
C VAL A 64 31.97 -12.67 -21.20
N GLN A 65 32.57 -11.64 -20.58
CA GLN A 65 32.86 -11.64 -19.15
C GLN A 65 31.59 -11.52 -18.29
N LYS A 66 30.61 -10.74 -18.76
CA LYS A 66 29.29 -10.62 -18.11
C LYS A 66 28.36 -11.78 -18.46
N THR A 67 28.56 -12.42 -19.60
CA THR A 67 27.67 -13.48 -20.09
C THR A 67 27.94 -14.80 -19.39
N ARG A 68 26.89 -15.35 -18.78
CA ARG A 68 26.93 -16.62 -18.04
C ARG A 68 25.79 -17.52 -18.47
N PHE A 69 25.97 -18.84 -18.31
CA PHE A 69 24.87 -19.78 -18.52
C PHE A 69 24.62 -20.62 -17.26
N LEU A 70 23.34 -20.86 -16.99
CA LEU A 70 22.85 -21.76 -15.94
C LEU A 70 22.24 -22.99 -16.61
N ALA A 71 22.61 -24.17 -16.14
CA ALA A 71 22.06 -25.43 -16.64
C ALA A 71 21.31 -26.18 -15.53
N SER A 72 20.32 -26.99 -15.92
CA SER A 72 19.59 -27.85 -14.97
C SER A 72 20.53 -28.77 -14.20
N LYS A 73 20.12 -29.14 -12.98
CA LYS A 73 20.87 -30.05 -12.09
C LYS A 73 21.17 -31.40 -12.76
N ASN A 74 20.28 -31.86 -13.64
CA ASN A 74 20.38 -33.15 -14.33
C ASN A 74 21.34 -33.13 -15.53
N VAL A 75 21.90 -31.97 -15.89
CA VAL A 75 22.87 -31.88 -17.00
C VAL A 75 24.24 -32.32 -16.53
N SER A 76 24.83 -33.30 -17.23
CA SER A 76 26.16 -33.83 -16.92
C SER A 76 27.26 -32.77 -17.08
N ARG A 77 28.34 -32.91 -16.30
CA ARG A 77 29.52 -32.04 -16.39
C ARG A 77 30.10 -31.98 -17.80
N ALA A 78 30.16 -33.12 -18.50
CA ALA A 78 30.63 -33.20 -19.87
C ALA A 78 29.80 -32.32 -20.83
N LYS A 79 28.46 -32.35 -20.74
CA LYS A 79 27.59 -31.49 -21.55
C LYS A 79 27.79 -30.00 -21.23
N LYS A 80 27.95 -29.65 -19.95
CA LYS A 80 28.24 -28.27 -19.52
C LYS A 80 29.56 -27.75 -20.09
N LEU A 81 30.63 -28.55 -19.99
CA LEU A 81 31.94 -28.20 -20.53
C LEU A 81 31.89 -28.03 -22.05
N LYS A 82 31.21 -28.93 -22.76
CA LYS A 82 31.04 -28.84 -24.21
C LYS A 82 30.20 -27.64 -24.65
N PHE A 83 29.19 -27.26 -23.87
CA PHE A 83 28.43 -26.03 -24.12
C PHE A 83 29.30 -24.78 -23.93
N SER A 84 30.10 -24.76 -22.85
CA SER A 84 31.02 -23.66 -22.54
C SER A 84 32.10 -23.50 -23.59
N SER A 85 32.70 -24.59 -24.08
CA SER A 85 33.72 -24.53 -25.14
C SER A 85 33.18 -24.03 -26.47
N LEU A 86 31.95 -24.38 -26.83
CA LEU A 86 31.33 -23.93 -28.07
C LEU A 86 30.91 -22.46 -28.00
N THR A 87 30.29 -22.02 -26.90
CA THR A 87 29.72 -20.67 -26.76
C THR A 87 30.67 -19.64 -26.18
N THR A 88 31.79 -20.06 -25.55
CA THR A 88 32.69 -19.26 -24.70
C THR A 88 32.07 -18.74 -23.39
N PHE A 89 30.82 -19.07 -23.09
CA PHE A 89 30.14 -18.62 -21.89
C PHE A 89 30.56 -19.43 -20.67
N GLN A 90 30.72 -18.76 -19.54
CA GLN A 90 31.08 -19.42 -18.29
C GLN A 90 29.83 -19.99 -17.60
N HIS A 91 29.93 -21.25 -17.16
CA HIS A 91 28.90 -21.86 -16.32
C HIS A 91 28.79 -21.11 -14.99
N THR A 92 27.57 -20.91 -14.52
CA THR A 92 27.29 -20.41 -13.17
C THR A 92 26.24 -21.26 -12.50
N THR A 93 26.32 -21.36 -11.17
CA THR A 93 25.25 -21.94 -10.34
C THR A 93 24.24 -20.88 -9.88
N ASN A 94 24.55 -19.59 -10.04
CA ASN A 94 23.69 -18.48 -9.67
C ASN A 94 23.78 -17.36 -10.72
N MET A 95 22.63 -16.93 -11.24
CA MET A 95 22.55 -15.85 -12.24
C MET A 95 22.73 -14.45 -11.64
N GLY A 96 22.74 -14.33 -10.31
CA GLY A 96 22.99 -13.06 -9.63
C GLY A 96 21.78 -12.12 -9.74
N LYS A 97 22.03 -10.87 -10.17
CA LYS A 97 20.99 -9.85 -10.31
C LYS A 97 20.61 -9.66 -11.77
N TYR A 98 19.31 -9.55 -12.04
CA TYR A 98 18.74 -9.18 -13.33
C TYR A 98 17.87 -7.94 -13.13
N LEU A 99 18.09 -6.88 -13.92
CA LEU A 99 17.42 -5.57 -13.78
C LEU A 99 17.52 -4.97 -12.36
N GLY A 100 18.65 -5.20 -11.69
CA GLY A 100 18.87 -4.74 -10.32
C GLY A 100 18.24 -5.61 -9.22
N PHE A 101 17.54 -6.69 -9.57
CA PHE A 101 16.87 -7.60 -8.63
C PHE A 101 17.57 -8.95 -8.54
N PRO A 102 17.79 -9.49 -7.33
CA PRO A 102 18.36 -10.83 -7.20
C PRO A 102 17.41 -11.87 -7.79
N MET A 103 17.91 -12.67 -8.72
CA MET A 103 17.18 -13.84 -9.24
C MET A 103 17.17 -14.91 -8.15
N LEU A 104 16.12 -14.93 -7.34
CA LEU A 104 16.01 -15.87 -6.22
C LEU A 104 15.92 -17.31 -6.75
N GLN A 105 16.86 -18.15 -6.33
CA GLN A 105 16.90 -19.56 -6.71
C GLN A 105 16.59 -20.44 -5.49
N GLY A 106 15.48 -21.18 -5.58
CA GLY A 106 15.07 -22.11 -4.53
C GLY A 106 14.29 -21.45 -3.40
N ARG A 107 14.55 -21.87 -2.16
CA ARG A 107 13.79 -21.41 -0.98
C ARG A 107 14.24 -20.02 -0.58
N VAL A 108 13.30 -19.08 -0.65
CA VAL A 108 13.48 -17.69 -0.23
C VAL A 108 13.89 -17.61 1.24
N LYS A 109 15.01 -16.92 1.53
CA LYS A 109 15.57 -16.76 2.88
C LYS A 109 15.42 -15.33 3.39
N LYS A 110 15.35 -15.15 4.72
CA LYS A 110 15.32 -13.82 5.35
C LYS A 110 16.55 -12.97 4.99
N SER A 111 17.72 -13.61 4.86
CA SER A 111 18.98 -12.98 4.47
C SER A 111 18.94 -12.32 3.08
N GLU A 112 18.04 -12.76 2.20
CA GLU A 112 17.92 -12.20 0.85
C GLU A 112 17.26 -10.82 0.84
N PHE A 113 16.64 -10.40 1.94
CA PHE A 113 15.95 -9.10 2.05
C PHE A 113 16.61 -8.12 3.02
N THR A 114 17.77 -8.46 3.61
CA THR A 114 18.47 -7.54 4.51
C THR A 114 18.84 -6.24 3.82
N PHE A 115 19.18 -6.32 2.52
CA PHE A 115 19.46 -5.13 1.71
C PHE A 115 18.29 -4.12 1.68
N LEU A 116 17.04 -4.56 1.85
CA LEU A 116 15.88 -3.66 1.92
C LEU A 116 15.90 -2.86 3.21
N THR A 117 16.14 -3.52 4.34
CA THR A 117 16.23 -2.84 5.64
C THR A 117 17.42 -1.89 5.66
N ASP A 118 18.54 -2.29 5.06
CA ASP A 118 19.76 -1.48 5.07
C ASP A 118 19.59 -0.26 4.16
N ARG A 119 18.97 -0.40 2.98
CA ARG A 119 18.70 0.75 2.09
C ARG A 119 17.73 1.74 2.71
N ILE A 120 16.64 1.28 3.34
CA ILE A 120 15.70 2.16 4.01
C ILE A 120 16.36 2.81 5.23
N GLY A 121 17.06 2.03 6.06
CA GLY A 121 17.81 2.54 7.20
C GLY A 121 18.81 3.63 6.80
N ASN A 122 19.66 3.35 5.81
CA ASN A 122 20.65 4.31 5.31
C ASN A 122 20.00 5.54 4.69
N LYS A 123 18.92 5.37 3.90
CA LYS A 123 18.20 6.49 3.31
C LYS A 123 17.55 7.37 4.37
N LEU A 124 17.00 6.80 5.43
CA LEU A 124 16.40 7.58 6.51
C LEU A 124 17.48 8.22 7.40
N ALA A 125 18.56 7.50 7.69
CA ALA A 125 19.69 8.01 8.47
C ALA A 125 20.49 9.12 7.77
N SER A 126 20.56 9.09 6.43
CA SER A 126 21.26 10.15 5.66
C SER A 126 20.61 11.52 5.86
N TRP A 127 19.32 11.56 6.20
CA TRP A 127 18.67 12.78 6.63
C TRP A 127 18.82 12.89 8.14
N LYS A 128 19.68 13.81 8.60
CA LYS A 128 19.77 14.13 10.03
C LYS A 128 18.37 14.41 10.55
N SER A 129 17.83 13.48 11.34
CA SER A 129 16.51 13.60 11.96
C SER A 129 16.37 14.95 12.70
N LYS A 130 17.47 15.47 13.24
CA LYS A 130 17.58 16.78 13.90
C LYS A 130 17.23 17.99 13.03
N LEU A 131 17.33 17.92 11.70
CA LEU A 131 17.04 19.04 10.79
C LEU A 131 15.58 19.07 10.29
N LEU A 132 14.85 17.97 10.46
CA LEU A 132 13.48 17.84 9.96
C LEU A 132 12.48 17.80 11.11
N GLY A 133 11.46 18.66 11.03
CA GLY A 133 10.25 18.53 11.84
C GLY A 133 9.45 17.25 11.50
N ILE A 134 8.52 16.89 12.38
CA ILE A 134 7.71 15.65 12.26
C ILE A 134 7.02 15.49 10.90
N ALA A 135 6.48 16.58 10.34
CA ALA A 135 5.83 16.59 9.02
C ALA A 135 6.81 16.15 7.91
N GLY A 136 8.00 16.76 7.88
CA GLY A 136 9.05 16.41 6.93
C GLY A 136 9.52 14.96 7.07
N ARG A 137 9.64 14.47 8.32
CA ARG A 137 10.00 13.06 8.57
C ARG A 137 8.94 12.09 8.07
N VAL A 138 7.66 12.39 8.29
CA VAL A 138 6.54 11.55 7.82
C VAL A 138 6.50 11.53 6.29
N THR A 139 6.67 12.68 5.64
CA THR A 139 6.69 12.78 4.18
C THR A 139 7.84 11.99 3.57
N LEU A 140 9.05 12.10 4.14
CA LEU A 140 10.21 11.34 3.67
C LEU A 140 10.10 9.84 3.95
N ALA A 141 9.53 9.46 5.11
CA ALA A 141 9.23 8.07 5.43
C ALA A 141 8.30 7.45 4.37
N LYS A 142 7.19 8.13 4.07
CA LYS A 142 6.21 7.67 3.07
C LYS A 142 6.81 7.48 1.70
N SER A 143 7.60 8.45 1.22
CA SER A 143 8.22 8.35 -0.11
C SER A 143 9.26 7.23 -0.17
N SER A 144 10.03 7.03 0.91
CA SER A 144 11.07 6.00 1.00
C SER A 144 10.47 4.59 1.00
N ILE A 145 9.45 4.32 1.82
CA ILE A 145 8.82 2.99 1.89
C ILE A 145 7.96 2.67 0.68
N ALA A 146 7.45 3.68 -0.04
CA ALA A 146 6.70 3.46 -1.26
C ALA A 146 7.59 3.09 -2.45
N SER A 147 8.82 3.60 -2.50
CA SER A 147 9.71 3.48 -3.66
C SER A 147 10.77 2.40 -3.51
N ILE A 148 11.44 2.30 -2.36
CA ILE A 148 12.61 1.42 -2.20
C ILE A 148 12.27 -0.08 -2.31
N PRO A 149 11.24 -0.60 -1.59
CA PRO A 149 10.95 -2.01 -1.59
C PRO A 149 9.98 -2.44 -2.71
N ILE A 150 9.52 -1.52 -3.57
CA ILE A 150 8.37 -1.72 -4.46
C ILE A 150 8.47 -2.99 -5.31
N TYR A 151 9.59 -3.19 -6.00
CA TYR A 151 9.79 -4.35 -6.87
C TYR A 151 9.92 -5.66 -6.10
N SER A 152 10.55 -5.63 -4.91
CA SER A 152 10.64 -6.82 -4.05
C SER A 152 9.28 -7.18 -3.47
N MET A 153 8.49 -6.19 -3.05
CA MET A 153 7.12 -6.37 -2.55
C MET A 153 6.16 -6.83 -3.63
N GLN A 154 6.38 -6.44 -4.89
CA GLN A 154 5.55 -6.86 -6.01
C GLN A 154 5.72 -8.32 -6.37
N ASN A 155 6.90 -8.93 -6.17
CA ASN A 155 7.17 -10.29 -6.67
C ASN A 155 7.37 -11.34 -5.58
N ASN A 156 7.68 -10.92 -4.35
CA ASN A 156 8.06 -11.84 -3.28
C ASN A 156 7.16 -11.67 -2.06
N TRP A 157 6.84 -12.80 -1.43
CA TRP A 157 6.34 -12.77 -0.06
C TRP A 157 7.47 -12.42 0.89
N ILE A 158 7.51 -11.16 1.35
CA ILE A 158 8.55 -10.71 2.27
C ILE A 158 8.33 -11.39 3.63
N PRO A 159 9.37 -11.96 4.27
CA PRO A 159 9.24 -12.56 5.60
C PRO A 159 8.74 -11.55 6.64
N THR A 160 7.88 -11.99 7.57
CA THR A 160 7.28 -11.10 8.58
C THR A 160 8.32 -10.38 9.43
N GLY A 161 9.40 -11.07 9.81
CA GLY A 161 10.50 -10.43 10.54
C GLY A 161 11.22 -9.32 9.74
N THR A 162 11.17 -9.36 8.40
CA THR A 162 11.69 -8.26 7.57
C THR A 162 10.68 -7.12 7.50
N CYS A 163 9.39 -7.40 7.31
CA CYS A 163 8.34 -6.38 7.36
C CYS A 163 8.37 -5.60 8.69
N ASN A 164 8.45 -6.31 9.82
CA ASN A 164 8.52 -5.69 11.14
C ASN A 164 9.76 -4.81 11.31
N ARG A 165 10.91 -5.22 10.75
CA ARG A 165 12.13 -4.41 10.76
C ARG A 165 11.98 -3.15 9.90
N LEU A 166 11.34 -3.24 8.74
CA LEU A 166 11.05 -2.07 7.90
C LEU A 166 10.18 -1.06 8.64
N ASP A 167 9.08 -1.54 9.25
CA ASP A 167 8.18 -0.68 10.03
C ASP A 167 8.91 -0.07 11.24
N ALA A 168 9.80 -0.83 11.90
CA ALA A 168 10.62 -0.33 13.01
C ALA A 168 11.57 0.80 12.59
N CYS A 169 12.28 0.67 11.46
CA CYS A 169 13.15 1.73 10.93
C CYS A 169 12.37 3.03 10.69
N VAL A 170 11.17 2.92 10.12
CA VAL A 170 10.30 4.07 9.83
C VAL A 170 9.80 4.70 11.11
N LYS A 171 9.35 3.87 12.06
CA LYS A 171 8.86 4.31 13.36
C LYS A 171 9.94 5.06 14.13
N GLN A 172 11.17 4.53 14.17
CA GLN A 172 12.32 5.18 14.79
C GLN A 172 12.65 6.50 14.09
N PHE A 173 12.66 6.54 12.77
CA PHE A 173 12.94 7.77 12.04
C PHE A 173 11.94 8.89 12.37
N ILE A 174 10.63 8.58 12.37
CA ILE A 174 9.56 9.55 12.64
C ILE A 174 9.71 10.17 14.03
N TRP A 175 9.88 9.32 15.06
CA TRP A 175 9.99 9.78 16.44
C TRP A 175 11.39 10.27 16.82
N GLY A 176 12.40 9.96 16.00
CA GLY A 176 13.81 10.23 16.24
C GLY A 176 14.50 9.09 17.01
N ASP A 177 15.79 9.23 17.25
CA ASP A 177 16.63 8.22 17.93
C ASP A 177 16.28 7.99 19.40
N HIS A 178 15.22 8.62 19.90
CA HIS A 178 14.70 8.38 21.25
C HIS A 178 13.78 7.15 21.24
N SER A 179 13.92 6.30 22.26
CA SER A 179 13.09 5.12 22.48
C SER A 179 11.60 5.42 22.70
N ASN A 180 11.25 6.69 22.95
CA ASN A 180 9.90 7.10 23.30
C ASN A 180 9.08 7.46 22.06
N HIS A 181 8.10 6.61 21.78
CA HIS A 181 7.06 6.87 20.78
C HIS A 181 5.84 7.51 21.45
N TRP A 182 5.43 8.68 20.99
CA TRP A 182 4.32 9.44 21.60
C TRP A 182 2.94 8.93 21.16
N VAL A 183 2.90 8.14 20.09
CA VAL A 183 1.69 7.61 19.50
C VAL A 183 1.90 6.15 19.12
N ASN A 184 0.90 5.32 19.35
CA ASN A 184 0.91 3.91 18.94
C ASN A 184 1.07 3.79 17.41
N TRP A 185 1.91 2.84 16.97
CA TRP A 185 2.15 2.55 15.57
C TRP A 185 0.86 2.23 14.81
N LYS A 186 -0.04 1.45 15.41
CA LYS A 186 -1.34 1.11 14.79
C LYS A 186 -2.14 2.36 14.42
N THR A 187 -2.17 3.36 15.30
CA THR A 187 -2.85 4.63 15.02
C THR A 187 -2.13 5.43 13.94
N ILE A 188 -0.79 5.48 13.95
CA ILE A 188 -0.02 6.21 12.92
C ILE A 188 -0.29 5.67 11.51
N THR A 189 -0.48 4.35 11.39
CA THR A 189 -0.66 3.68 10.11
C THR A 189 -2.06 3.81 9.53
N GLN A 190 -3.05 4.22 10.34
CA GLN A 190 -4.41 4.50 9.89
C GLN A 190 -4.45 5.69 8.91
N SER A 191 -5.55 5.81 8.16
CA SER A 191 -5.77 6.95 7.26
C SER A 191 -5.86 8.27 8.04
N LYS A 192 -5.62 9.38 7.34
CA LYS A 192 -5.77 10.73 7.91
C LYS A 192 -7.19 10.98 8.44
N ASP A 193 -8.20 10.43 7.77
CA ASP A 193 -9.61 10.56 8.15
C ASP A 193 -9.94 9.82 9.45
N LYS A 194 -9.22 8.73 9.75
CA LYS A 194 -9.31 7.97 11.01
C LYS A 194 -8.32 8.47 12.08
N GLY A 195 -7.66 9.60 11.88
CA GLY A 195 -6.73 10.16 12.87
C GLY A 195 -5.34 9.54 12.86
N GLY A 196 -4.97 8.86 11.79
CA GLY A 196 -3.61 8.41 11.54
C GLY A 196 -2.81 9.37 10.65
N LEU A 197 -1.57 8.96 10.34
CA LEU A 197 -0.69 9.71 9.44
C LEU A 197 -0.68 9.12 8.03
N GLY A 198 -1.39 8.03 7.76
CA GLY A 198 -1.46 7.38 6.45
C GLY A 198 -0.15 6.70 6.05
N ILE A 199 0.57 6.13 7.01
CA ILE A 199 1.82 5.40 6.75
C ILE A 199 1.48 3.96 6.43
N ARG A 200 2.00 3.45 5.32
CA ARG A 200 1.74 2.07 4.89
C ARG A 200 2.60 1.09 5.69
N THR A 201 1.97 0.16 6.38
CA THR A 201 2.64 -1.00 6.98
C THR A 201 3.20 -1.91 5.91
N ALA A 202 4.40 -2.44 6.14
CA ALA A 202 5.12 -3.22 5.12
C ALA A 202 4.41 -4.52 4.74
N ARG A 203 3.68 -5.18 5.66
CA ARG A 203 2.97 -6.43 5.39
C ARG A 203 1.77 -6.22 4.47
N GLU A 204 0.90 -5.27 4.79
CA GLU A 204 -0.30 -4.94 4.04
C GLU A 204 0.08 -4.33 2.67
N ALA A 205 1.16 -3.53 2.62
CA ALA A 205 1.73 -3.06 1.35
C ALA A 205 2.22 -4.23 0.47
N ASN A 206 2.89 -5.22 1.06
CA ASN A 206 3.33 -6.41 0.32
C ASN A 206 2.15 -7.22 -0.21
N ILE A 207 1.14 -7.52 0.62
CA ILE A 207 -0.04 -8.30 0.19
C ILE A 207 -0.82 -7.55 -0.90
N SER A 208 -1.08 -6.24 -0.71
CA SER A 208 -1.81 -5.43 -1.70
C SER A 208 -1.10 -5.35 -3.05
N MET A 209 0.23 -5.34 -3.09
CA MET A 209 0.99 -5.41 -4.34
C MET A 209 0.91 -6.80 -4.98
N LEU A 210 1.08 -7.87 -4.18
CA LEU A 210 0.99 -9.24 -4.66
C LEU A 210 -0.40 -9.59 -5.21
N GLY A 211 -1.46 -8.99 -4.68
CA GLY A 211 -2.81 -9.23 -5.18
C GLY A 211 -3.03 -8.76 -6.61
N LYS A 212 -2.18 -7.87 -7.15
CA LYS A 212 -2.18 -7.54 -8.57
C LYS A 212 -1.86 -8.76 -9.45
N HIS A 213 -1.09 -9.72 -8.95
CA HIS A 213 -0.86 -10.99 -9.66
C HIS A 213 -2.10 -11.85 -9.71
N VAL A 214 -2.88 -11.90 -8.62
CA VAL A 214 -4.15 -12.61 -8.59
C VAL A 214 -5.13 -11.97 -9.58
N TRP A 215 -5.25 -10.63 -9.57
CA TRP A 215 -6.04 -9.91 -10.58
C TRP A 215 -5.63 -10.25 -12.01
N ASN A 216 -4.31 -10.25 -12.29
CA ASN A 216 -3.80 -10.62 -13.62
C ASN A 216 -4.09 -12.08 -13.99
N LEU A 217 -4.02 -13.01 -13.03
CA LEU A 217 -4.36 -14.41 -13.26
C LEU A 217 -5.84 -14.58 -13.61
N ILE A 218 -6.72 -13.68 -13.18
CA ILE A 218 -8.16 -13.75 -13.45
C ILE A 218 -8.48 -13.06 -14.78
N HIS A 219 -8.05 -11.81 -14.98
CA HIS A 219 -8.49 -10.95 -16.10
C HIS A 219 -7.50 -10.82 -17.27
N HIS A 220 -6.23 -11.18 -17.09
CA HIS A 220 -5.17 -10.92 -18.07
C HIS A 220 -4.45 -12.21 -18.49
N ARG A 221 -5.22 -13.15 -19.04
CA ARG A 221 -4.77 -14.48 -19.50
C ARG A 221 -3.84 -14.43 -20.72
N ASP A 222 -3.72 -13.27 -21.37
CA ASP A 222 -2.85 -13.02 -22.52
C ASP A 222 -1.36 -12.95 -22.16
N LYS A 223 -1.03 -12.52 -20.93
CA LYS A 223 0.34 -12.33 -20.45
C LYS A 223 1.11 -13.64 -20.40
N LEU A 224 2.36 -13.64 -20.89
CA LEU A 224 3.19 -14.85 -20.98
C LEU A 224 3.32 -15.58 -19.64
N TRP A 225 3.61 -14.87 -18.55
CA TRP A 225 3.74 -15.48 -17.23
C TRP A 225 2.41 -16.04 -16.71
N VAL A 226 1.29 -15.39 -17.01
CA VAL A 226 -0.04 -15.92 -16.67
C VAL A 226 -0.28 -17.21 -17.42
N LYS A 227 -0.09 -17.24 -18.75
CA LYS A 227 -0.22 -18.46 -19.57
C LYS A 227 0.59 -19.62 -19.01
N MET A 228 1.84 -19.36 -18.59
CA MET A 228 2.69 -20.37 -17.97
C MET A 228 2.12 -20.91 -16.66
N HIS A 229 1.72 -20.04 -15.74
CA HIS A 229 1.17 -20.45 -14.45
C HIS A 229 -0.17 -21.17 -14.59
N VAL A 230 -1.03 -20.72 -15.51
CA VAL A 230 -2.31 -21.36 -15.80
C VAL A 230 -2.11 -22.79 -16.33
N ALA A 231 -1.20 -22.96 -17.29
CA ALA A 231 -0.93 -24.27 -17.89
C ALA A 231 -0.24 -25.24 -16.92
N GLU A 232 0.59 -24.74 -15.99
CA GLU A 232 1.27 -25.58 -15.00
C GLU A 232 0.37 -25.96 -13.81
N TYR A 233 -0.38 -25.00 -13.27
CA TYR A 233 -1.05 -25.16 -11.97
C TYR A 233 -2.58 -25.18 -12.03
N LEU A 234 -3.21 -24.42 -12.93
CA LEU A 234 -4.65 -24.21 -12.86
C LEU A 234 -5.44 -25.23 -13.68
N LYS A 235 -4.97 -25.67 -14.86
CA LYS A 235 -5.65 -26.68 -15.70
C LYS A 235 -7.18 -26.50 -15.73
N ASP A 236 -7.63 -25.27 -15.98
CA ASP A 236 -9.03 -24.80 -16.02
C ASP A 236 -9.76 -24.57 -14.69
N ALA A 237 -9.13 -24.84 -13.55
CA ALA A 237 -9.73 -24.57 -12.25
C ALA A 237 -9.67 -23.07 -11.84
N ASN A 238 -10.60 -22.68 -10.96
CA ASN A 238 -10.77 -21.30 -10.51
C ASN A 238 -9.56 -20.81 -9.68
N VAL A 239 -9.02 -19.64 -10.04
CA VAL A 239 -7.86 -19.00 -9.39
C VAL A 239 -8.09 -18.76 -7.89
N LEU A 240 -9.33 -18.45 -7.50
CA LEU A 240 -9.67 -18.18 -6.10
C LEU A 240 -9.78 -19.43 -5.22
N THR A 241 -9.79 -20.61 -5.82
CA THR A 241 -9.80 -21.87 -5.09
C THR A 241 -8.37 -22.26 -4.73
N PRO A 242 -8.05 -22.51 -3.45
CA PRO A 242 -6.69 -22.86 -3.03
C PRO A 242 -6.23 -24.16 -3.69
N MET A 243 -5.28 -24.08 -4.62
CA MET A 243 -4.68 -25.27 -5.24
C MET A 243 -3.32 -25.56 -4.61
N HIS A 244 -3.34 -26.40 -3.58
CA HIS A 244 -2.13 -26.98 -3.01
C HIS A 244 -1.66 -28.13 -3.89
N VAL A 245 -0.78 -27.82 -4.84
CA VAL A 245 -0.15 -28.83 -5.70
C VAL A 245 1.18 -29.30 -5.07
N SER A 246 1.55 -30.57 -5.22
CA SER A 246 2.90 -31.01 -4.83
C SER A 246 3.96 -30.35 -5.73
N GLY A 247 5.11 -29.95 -5.18
CA GLY A 247 6.21 -29.40 -5.97
C GLY A 247 6.05 -27.93 -6.46
N MET A 248 5.14 -27.15 -5.86
CA MET A 248 4.93 -25.74 -6.26
C MET A 248 6.22 -24.90 -6.31
N SER A 249 6.35 -24.10 -7.36
CA SER A 249 7.37 -23.07 -7.47
C SER A 249 7.26 -22.05 -6.33
N PRO A 250 8.36 -21.42 -5.89
CA PRO A 250 8.32 -20.35 -4.89
C PRO A 250 7.33 -19.24 -5.26
N THR A 251 7.31 -18.81 -6.53
CA THR A 251 6.39 -17.78 -7.04
C THR A 251 4.93 -18.20 -6.93
N TRP A 252 4.60 -19.46 -7.24
CA TRP A 252 3.22 -19.94 -7.09
C TRP A 252 2.79 -20.02 -5.62
N LYS A 253 3.69 -20.41 -4.71
CA LYS A 253 3.41 -20.36 -3.26
C LYS A 253 3.07 -18.95 -2.78
N VAL A 254 3.70 -17.93 -3.35
CA VAL A 254 3.37 -16.52 -3.07
C VAL A 254 1.95 -16.20 -3.55
N VAL A 255 1.57 -16.62 -4.75
CA VAL A 255 0.21 -16.45 -5.29
C VAL A 255 -0.82 -17.11 -4.39
N VAL A 256 -0.68 -18.41 -4.09
CA VAL A 256 -1.62 -19.17 -3.24
C VAL A 256 -1.81 -18.48 -1.90
N LYS A 257 -0.71 -18.13 -1.22
CA LYS A 257 -0.77 -17.43 0.07
C LYS A 257 -1.45 -16.06 -0.02
N THR A 258 -1.32 -15.38 -1.15
CA THR A 258 -1.98 -14.09 -1.38
C THR A 258 -3.47 -14.30 -1.60
N VAL A 259 -3.87 -15.27 -2.43
CA VAL A 259 -5.26 -15.65 -2.70
C VAL A 259 -6.01 -15.94 -1.41
N ASP A 260 -5.42 -16.72 -0.50
CA ASP A 260 -6.04 -17.06 0.79
C ASP A 260 -6.48 -15.85 1.62
N ILE A 261 -5.80 -14.70 1.43
CA ILE A 261 -6.09 -13.46 2.13
C ILE A 261 -7.07 -12.61 1.32
N ILE A 262 -6.79 -12.34 0.06
CA ILE A 262 -7.52 -11.33 -0.72
C ILE A 262 -8.79 -11.85 -1.40
N LYS A 263 -9.00 -13.17 -1.45
CA LYS A 263 -10.19 -13.76 -2.10
C LYS A 263 -11.51 -13.20 -1.57
N TYR A 264 -11.56 -12.82 -0.31
CA TYR A 264 -12.74 -12.21 0.34
C TYR A 264 -12.98 -10.74 -0.04
N GLY A 265 -12.04 -10.11 -0.74
CA GLY A 265 -12.21 -8.76 -1.29
C GLY A 265 -12.75 -8.75 -2.72
N PHE A 266 -12.83 -9.92 -3.35
CA PHE A 266 -13.45 -10.08 -4.67
C PHE A 266 -14.94 -10.36 -4.52
N ARG A 267 -15.72 -9.84 -5.47
CA ARG A 267 -17.17 -10.07 -5.58
C ARG A 267 -17.50 -10.50 -7.00
N PHE A 268 -18.57 -11.25 -7.17
CA PHE A 268 -19.08 -11.50 -8.52
C PHE A 268 -19.94 -10.33 -8.97
N ARG A 269 -19.71 -9.88 -10.21
CA ARG A 269 -20.64 -9.04 -10.95
C ARG A 269 -21.24 -9.90 -12.04
N LEU A 270 -22.53 -10.13 -11.93
CA LEU A 270 -23.28 -10.97 -12.85
C LEU A 270 -23.90 -10.11 -13.95
N ALA A 271 -23.78 -10.59 -15.18
CA ALA A 271 -24.21 -9.89 -16.38
C ALA A 271 -24.97 -10.80 -17.34
N LYS A 272 -24.39 -11.95 -17.72
CA LYS A 272 -25.02 -12.90 -18.65
C LYS A 272 -25.66 -14.10 -17.96
N GLY A 273 -25.38 -14.32 -16.67
CA GLY A 273 -25.97 -15.37 -15.86
C GLY A 273 -25.70 -16.78 -16.39
N ALA A 274 -24.57 -17.02 -17.06
CA ALA A 274 -24.21 -18.32 -17.64
C ALA A 274 -23.63 -19.31 -16.62
N ILE A 275 -23.59 -18.90 -15.35
CA ILE A 275 -23.17 -19.71 -14.22
C ILE A 275 -24.38 -20.39 -13.56
N SER A 276 -24.15 -21.55 -12.95
CA SER A 276 -25.16 -22.28 -12.19
C SER A 276 -25.65 -21.44 -11.01
N ILE A 277 -26.97 -21.34 -10.84
CA ILE A 277 -27.54 -20.63 -9.70
C ILE A 277 -27.18 -21.31 -8.37
N TRP A 278 -27.03 -22.63 -8.36
CA TRP A 278 -26.82 -23.43 -7.14
C TRP A 278 -25.37 -23.81 -6.87
N TYR A 279 -24.62 -24.18 -7.91
CA TYR A 279 -23.34 -24.90 -7.78
C TYR A 279 -22.12 -24.05 -8.12
N ASP A 280 -22.31 -22.86 -8.67
CA ASP A 280 -21.22 -21.90 -8.81
C ASP A 280 -21.16 -20.97 -7.61
N LYS A 281 -19.93 -20.59 -7.24
CA LYS A 281 -19.70 -19.72 -6.11
C LYS A 281 -19.80 -18.26 -6.56
N TRP A 282 -21.01 -17.72 -6.60
CA TRP A 282 -21.27 -16.33 -6.97
C TRP A 282 -21.81 -15.46 -5.82
N LEU A 283 -22.06 -16.06 -4.65
CA LEU A 283 -22.36 -15.38 -3.40
C LEU A 283 -21.11 -15.31 -2.50
N ASP A 284 -21.00 -14.24 -1.71
CA ASP A 284 -19.90 -14.06 -0.74
C ASP A 284 -19.87 -15.21 0.30
N GLU A 285 -21.05 -15.75 0.63
CA GLU A 285 -21.29 -16.77 1.66
C GLU A 285 -21.02 -18.20 1.19
N GLY A 286 -20.76 -18.41 -0.11
CA GLY A 286 -20.47 -19.72 -0.68
C GLY A 286 -21.41 -20.08 -1.83
N TYR A 287 -21.77 -21.37 -1.89
CA TYR A 287 -22.72 -21.88 -2.87
C TYR A 287 -24.14 -21.64 -2.34
N LEU A 288 -25.06 -21.21 -3.20
CA LEU A 288 -26.45 -20.99 -2.77
C LEU A 288 -27.07 -22.28 -2.20
N CYS A 289 -26.71 -23.44 -2.75
CA CYS A 289 -27.18 -24.75 -2.25
C CYS A 289 -26.74 -25.08 -0.82
N GLN A 290 -25.72 -24.41 -0.27
CA GLN A 290 -25.29 -24.57 1.13
C GLN A 290 -26.01 -23.62 2.09
N LEU A 291 -26.69 -22.60 1.58
CA LEU A 291 -27.41 -21.61 2.37
C LEU A 291 -28.88 -21.97 2.55
N ILE A 292 -29.35 -23.02 1.87
CA ILE A 292 -30.73 -23.47 1.92
C ILE A 292 -30.83 -24.96 2.25
N PRO A 293 -31.96 -25.44 2.80
CA PRO A 293 -32.07 -26.81 3.29
C PRO A 293 -32.11 -27.87 2.19
N TYR A 294 -32.61 -27.54 1.00
CA TYR A 294 -32.72 -28.45 -0.13
C TYR A 294 -32.75 -27.68 -1.46
N VAL A 295 -32.33 -28.33 -2.55
CA VAL A 295 -32.51 -27.86 -3.93
C VAL A 295 -33.42 -28.84 -4.66
N HIS A 296 -34.48 -28.35 -5.29
CA HIS A 296 -35.41 -29.18 -6.06
C HIS A 296 -34.72 -29.71 -7.33
N ILE A 297 -34.99 -30.95 -7.72
CA ILE A 297 -34.31 -31.60 -8.86
C ILE A 297 -34.50 -30.84 -10.18
N LEU A 298 -35.68 -30.25 -10.39
CA LEU A 298 -36.00 -29.44 -11.57
C LEU A 298 -35.12 -28.19 -11.69
N ASP A 299 -34.62 -27.69 -10.57
CA ASP A 299 -33.83 -26.46 -10.55
C ASP A 299 -32.32 -26.73 -10.69
N SER A 300 -31.89 -28.00 -10.62
CA SER A 300 -30.48 -28.37 -10.47
C SER A 300 -29.61 -27.89 -11.64
N GLU A 301 -30.17 -27.86 -12.85
CA GLU A 301 -29.46 -27.43 -14.06
C GLU A 301 -29.69 -25.95 -14.42
N LEU A 302 -30.45 -25.21 -13.60
CA LEU A 302 -30.74 -23.80 -13.87
C LEU A 302 -29.50 -22.92 -13.70
N HIS A 303 -29.36 -22.03 -14.66
CA HIS A 303 -28.38 -20.96 -14.64
C HIS A 303 -29.06 -19.65 -14.23
N ILE A 304 -28.27 -18.69 -13.78
CA ILE A 304 -28.80 -17.41 -13.29
C ILE A 304 -29.62 -16.69 -14.37
N LYS A 305 -29.22 -16.78 -15.64
CA LYS A 305 -29.95 -16.20 -16.79
C LYS A 305 -31.37 -16.74 -16.96
N ASP A 306 -31.63 -17.95 -16.47
CA ASP A 306 -32.92 -18.62 -16.62
C ASP A 306 -33.94 -18.07 -15.60
N VAL A 307 -33.45 -17.38 -14.56
CA VAL A 307 -34.24 -16.89 -13.42
C VAL A 307 -34.08 -15.36 -13.22
N PHE A 308 -33.07 -14.76 -13.83
CA PHE A 308 -32.79 -13.32 -13.79
C PHE A 308 -32.68 -12.76 -15.21
N PHE A 309 -33.69 -11.98 -15.61
CA PHE A 309 -33.76 -11.29 -16.90
C PHE A 309 -34.58 -10.01 -16.78
N ASP A 310 -34.37 -9.06 -17.69
CA ASP A 310 -34.97 -7.72 -17.68
C ASP A 310 -34.74 -6.95 -16.36
N GLY A 311 -33.56 -7.16 -15.75
CA GLY A 311 -33.17 -6.50 -14.50
C GLY A 311 -33.91 -7.02 -13.25
N CYS A 312 -34.71 -8.08 -13.37
CA CYS A 312 -35.58 -8.60 -12.32
C CYS A 312 -35.32 -10.09 -12.06
N TRP A 313 -35.50 -10.50 -10.80
CA TRP A 313 -35.54 -11.92 -10.42
C TRP A 313 -36.96 -12.47 -10.54
N HIS A 314 -37.12 -13.52 -11.34
CA HIS A 314 -38.38 -14.26 -11.55
C HIS A 314 -38.39 -15.50 -10.64
N TRP A 315 -38.60 -15.25 -9.35
CA TRP A 315 -38.55 -16.30 -8.32
C TRP A 315 -39.60 -17.40 -8.49
N ASP A 316 -40.67 -17.11 -9.22
CA ASP A 316 -41.74 -18.01 -9.61
C ASP A 316 -41.28 -19.14 -10.55
N LEU A 317 -40.15 -18.96 -11.24
CA LEU A 317 -39.55 -20.00 -12.08
C LEU A 317 -38.77 -21.05 -11.29
N LEU A 318 -38.51 -20.81 -10.00
CA LEU A 318 -37.85 -21.77 -9.11
C LEU A 318 -38.87 -22.60 -8.34
N ALA A 319 -38.72 -23.92 -8.40
CA ALA A 319 -39.45 -24.82 -7.50
C ALA A 319 -38.89 -24.75 -6.07
N THR A 320 -37.62 -24.38 -5.91
CA THR A 320 -36.90 -24.27 -4.66
C THR A 320 -37.21 -22.95 -3.96
N GLN A 321 -37.70 -23.04 -2.72
CA GLN A 321 -37.99 -21.86 -1.91
C GLN A 321 -36.72 -21.22 -1.35
N ILE A 322 -36.40 -20.00 -1.81
CA ILE A 322 -35.29 -19.21 -1.30
C ILE A 322 -35.79 -18.25 -0.20
N PRO A 323 -35.20 -18.29 1.02
CA PRO A 323 -35.47 -17.35 2.10
C PRO A 323 -35.32 -15.86 1.70
N MET A 324 -36.15 -15.00 2.29
CA MET A 324 -36.22 -13.58 1.91
C MET A 324 -34.92 -12.80 2.18
N ASP A 325 -34.21 -13.14 3.26
CA ASP A 325 -32.90 -12.57 3.61
C ASP A 325 -31.83 -12.88 2.55
N ILE A 326 -31.88 -14.06 1.93
CA ILE A 326 -31.00 -14.44 0.82
C ILE A 326 -31.42 -13.73 -0.47
N LYS A 327 -32.73 -13.64 -0.77
CA LYS A 327 -33.24 -12.91 -1.94
C LYS A 327 -32.79 -11.44 -1.95
N LEU A 328 -32.86 -10.75 -0.81
CA LEU A 328 -32.41 -9.36 -0.67
C LEU A 328 -30.90 -9.20 -0.95
N LYS A 329 -30.08 -10.19 -0.59
CA LYS A 329 -28.64 -10.19 -0.91
C LYS A 329 -28.41 -10.39 -2.41
N MET A 330 -29.17 -11.29 -3.05
CA MET A 330 -29.07 -11.59 -4.47
C MET A 330 -29.44 -10.39 -5.35
N GLN A 331 -30.40 -9.56 -4.93
CA GLN A 331 -30.83 -8.37 -5.69
C GLN A 331 -29.73 -7.33 -5.93
N ASN A 332 -28.70 -7.26 -5.07
CA ASN A 332 -27.64 -6.25 -5.14
C ASN A 332 -26.43 -6.65 -6.00
N LEU A 333 -26.48 -7.79 -6.70
CA LEU A 333 -25.32 -8.38 -7.39
C LEU A 333 -25.30 -8.19 -8.92
N PHE A 334 -26.34 -7.56 -9.49
CA PHE A 334 -26.56 -7.48 -10.94
C PHE A 334 -26.41 -6.06 -11.47
N SER A 335 -25.92 -5.94 -12.71
CA SER A 335 -25.91 -4.68 -13.47
C SER A 335 -26.19 -4.99 -14.94
N ASP A 336 -26.84 -4.04 -15.61
CA ASP A 336 -27.37 -4.13 -16.99
C ASP A 336 -26.26 -4.00 -18.06
N ASP A 337 -25.12 -4.65 -17.84
CA ASP A 337 -23.89 -4.42 -18.60
C ASP A 337 -23.57 -5.60 -19.52
N SER A 338 -23.14 -5.30 -20.75
CA SER A 338 -22.92 -6.27 -21.85
C SER A 338 -21.68 -7.18 -21.69
N LEU A 339 -20.85 -6.92 -20.68
CA LEU A 339 -19.64 -7.67 -20.34
C LEU A 339 -20.06 -8.81 -19.41
N GLY A 340 -19.94 -10.06 -19.85
CA GLY A 340 -20.45 -11.26 -19.14
C GLY A 340 -19.99 -11.45 -17.68
N ASP A 341 -20.37 -12.55 -17.04
CA ASP A 341 -20.15 -12.75 -15.60
C ASP A 341 -18.66 -12.67 -15.24
N VAL A 342 -18.28 -11.65 -14.46
CA VAL A 342 -16.88 -11.30 -14.18
C VAL A 342 -16.70 -11.06 -12.69
N LEU A 343 -15.63 -11.64 -12.15
CA LEU A 343 -15.20 -11.38 -10.79
C LEU A 343 -14.59 -9.97 -10.69
N ILE A 344 -15.12 -9.10 -9.85
CA ILE A 344 -14.64 -7.74 -9.67
C ILE A 344 -13.95 -7.57 -8.31
N TRP A 345 -13.18 -6.50 -8.16
CA TRP A 345 -12.68 -6.07 -6.87
C TRP A 345 -13.76 -5.26 -6.14
N GLY A 346 -14.20 -5.70 -4.96
CA GLY A 346 -15.39 -5.18 -4.29
C GLY A 346 -15.20 -3.94 -3.41
N ASN A 347 -13.96 -3.45 -3.24
CA ASN A 347 -13.68 -2.33 -2.32
C ASN A 347 -13.72 -0.95 -3.01
N ASP A 348 -13.90 -0.89 -4.33
CA ASP A 348 -14.16 0.37 -5.03
C ASP A 348 -15.23 0.22 -6.11
N ASN A 349 -15.90 1.33 -6.43
CA ASN A 349 -16.99 1.36 -7.40
C ASN A 349 -16.53 1.03 -8.83
N SER A 350 -15.23 1.13 -9.11
CA SER A 350 -14.69 0.83 -10.43
C SER A 350 -14.72 -0.66 -10.75
N GLY A 351 -14.80 -1.52 -9.73
CA GLY A 351 -14.69 -2.97 -9.87
C GLY A 351 -13.28 -3.45 -10.26
N HIS A 352 -12.31 -2.54 -10.42
CA HIS A 352 -10.94 -2.85 -10.83
C HIS A 352 -10.02 -2.95 -9.64
N TYR A 353 -9.12 -3.94 -9.65
CA TYR A 353 -8.13 -4.05 -8.59
C TYR A 353 -7.06 -2.95 -8.70
N SER A 354 -7.00 -2.10 -7.68
CA SER A 354 -5.87 -1.19 -7.46
C SER A 354 -5.15 -1.52 -6.16
N VAL A 355 -3.81 -1.37 -6.16
CA VAL A 355 -2.99 -1.58 -4.95
C VAL A 355 -3.45 -0.66 -3.81
N LYS A 356 -3.90 0.56 -4.15
CA LYS A 356 -4.45 1.52 -3.17
C LYS A 356 -5.73 0.99 -2.54
N SER A 357 -6.70 0.54 -3.34
CA SER A 357 -7.97 0.00 -2.85
C SER A 357 -7.76 -1.27 -2.03
N ALA A 358 -6.91 -2.18 -2.51
CA ALA A 358 -6.56 -3.39 -1.77
C ALA A 358 -5.87 -3.12 -0.43
N PHE A 359 -4.99 -2.12 -0.37
CA PHE A 359 -4.37 -1.71 0.90
C PHE A 359 -5.43 -1.20 1.90
N VAL A 360 -6.35 -0.35 1.45
CA VAL A 360 -7.45 0.17 2.30
C VAL A 360 -8.31 -0.98 2.82
N TRP A 361 -8.71 -1.89 1.95
CA TRP A 361 -9.48 -3.08 2.33
C TRP A 361 -8.78 -3.93 3.39
N LEU A 362 -7.47 -4.22 3.21
CA LEU A 362 -6.67 -4.98 4.18
C LEU A 362 -6.60 -4.29 5.55
N THR A 363 -6.47 -2.96 5.56
CA THR A 363 -6.41 -2.20 6.82
C THR A 363 -7.75 -2.18 7.54
N GLN A 364 -8.87 -2.04 6.81
CA GLN A 364 -10.21 -2.05 7.40
C GLN A 364 -10.59 -3.42 7.94
N ARG A 365 -10.18 -4.50 7.28
CA ARG A 365 -10.41 -5.87 7.76
C ARG A 365 -9.73 -6.16 9.10
N ASN A 366 -8.56 -5.57 9.34
CA ASN A 366 -7.79 -5.76 10.56
C ASN A 366 -8.20 -4.79 11.68
N ASP A 367 -9.05 -3.80 11.39
CA ASP A 367 -9.63 -2.93 12.41
C ASP A 367 -10.69 -3.75 13.17
N ILE A 368 -10.40 -4.11 14.42
CA ILE A 368 -11.42 -4.58 15.37
C ILE A 368 -12.35 -3.38 15.65
N PRO A 369 -13.68 -3.55 15.77
CA PRO A 369 -14.63 -2.47 16.10
C PRO A 369 -14.42 -1.85 17.50
N ASP A 370 -13.27 -2.04 18.12
CA ASP A 370 -12.98 -1.50 19.44
C ASP A 370 -12.50 -0.05 19.30
N SER A 371 -13.41 0.86 19.67
CA SER A 371 -13.19 2.29 19.87
C SER A 371 -12.75 3.06 18.61
N ILE A 372 -13.66 3.15 17.63
CA ILE A 372 -13.67 4.32 16.74
C ILE A 372 -13.93 5.53 17.66
N PRO A 373 -13.03 6.52 17.79
CA PRO A 373 -13.43 7.77 18.40
C PRO A 373 -14.51 8.36 17.49
N ASP A 374 -15.66 8.76 18.05
CA ASP A 374 -16.83 9.33 17.38
C ASP A 374 -16.55 10.62 16.58
N HIS A 375 -15.27 11.03 16.51
CA HIS A 375 -14.84 12.32 16.01
C HIS A 375 -14.14 12.21 14.64
N SER A 376 -14.54 13.09 13.72
CA SER A 376 -13.89 13.25 12.42
C SER A 376 -12.49 13.85 12.59
N TRP A 377 -11.45 13.22 12.03
CA TRP A 377 -10.09 13.78 12.02
C TRP A 377 -9.79 14.60 10.76
N SER A 378 -10.72 14.60 9.80
CA SER A 378 -10.50 15.20 8.48
C SER A 378 -10.33 16.71 8.52
N TRP A 379 -10.93 17.40 9.50
CA TRP A 379 -10.88 18.86 9.62
C TRP A 379 -9.44 19.35 9.77
N ILE A 380 -8.60 18.70 10.60
CA ILE A 380 -7.19 19.09 10.85
C ILE A 380 -6.41 19.19 9.54
N TRP A 381 -6.59 18.22 8.66
CA TRP A 381 -5.82 18.10 7.42
C TRP A 381 -6.37 18.97 6.29
N LYS A 382 -7.61 19.45 6.41
CA LYS A 382 -8.25 20.38 5.47
C LYS A 382 -7.94 21.85 5.80
N LEU A 383 -7.42 22.13 7.01
CA LEU A 383 -7.04 23.49 7.39
C LEU A 383 -5.93 24.02 6.48
N PRO A 384 -6.07 25.22 5.90
CA PRO A 384 -5.10 25.82 4.98
C PRO A 384 -3.92 26.46 5.73
N ILE A 385 -3.24 25.64 6.53
CA ILE A 385 -2.11 26.03 7.38
C ILE A 385 -0.89 25.13 7.08
N PRO A 386 0.32 25.57 7.44
CA PRO A 386 1.52 24.73 7.32
C PRO A 386 1.38 23.35 7.99
N GLU A 387 1.90 22.29 7.35
CA GLU A 387 1.76 20.91 7.82
C GLU A 387 2.33 20.68 9.22
N ASN A 388 3.36 21.43 9.62
CA ASN A 388 3.92 21.36 10.97
C ASN A 388 2.89 21.78 12.05
N ILE A 389 2.03 22.75 11.75
CA ILE A 389 0.94 23.16 12.65
C ILE A 389 -0.17 22.11 12.62
N GLN A 390 -0.53 21.56 11.46
CA GLN A 390 -1.49 20.44 11.38
C GLN A 390 -1.04 19.24 12.23
N HIS A 391 0.24 18.87 12.15
CA HIS A 391 0.80 17.80 12.98
C HIS A 391 0.81 18.13 14.48
N PHE A 392 1.02 19.39 14.85
CA PHE A 392 0.88 19.83 16.23
C PHE A 392 -0.55 19.69 16.73
N LEU A 393 -1.55 20.16 15.97
CA LEU A 393 -2.96 20.02 16.30
C LEU A 393 -3.38 18.56 16.41
N TRP A 394 -2.84 17.70 15.55
CA TRP A 394 -3.06 16.25 15.61
C TRP A 394 -2.50 15.64 16.91
N LEU A 395 -1.33 16.07 17.39
CA LEU A 395 -0.81 15.64 18.69
C LEU A 395 -1.64 16.20 19.86
N ALA A 396 -2.03 17.48 19.77
CA ALA A 396 -2.86 18.16 20.76
C ALA A 396 -4.22 17.47 20.94
N SER A 397 -4.95 17.29 19.83
CA SER A 397 -6.27 16.65 19.81
C SER A 397 -6.27 15.19 20.29
N ARG A 398 -5.10 14.58 20.48
CA ARG A 398 -4.93 13.21 20.99
C ARG A 398 -4.29 13.14 22.36
N ASN A 399 -4.22 14.26 23.08
CA ASN A 399 -3.53 14.35 24.37
C ASN A 399 -2.11 13.76 24.33
N SER A 400 -1.44 13.87 23.18
CA SER A 400 -0.10 13.29 22.93
C SER A 400 0.98 14.39 22.90
N LEU A 401 0.68 15.58 23.38
CA LEU A 401 1.66 16.64 23.59
C LEU A 401 2.58 16.27 24.76
N ARG A 402 3.83 16.75 24.72
CA ARG A 402 4.83 16.47 25.75
C ARG A 402 4.65 17.34 26.98
N THR A 403 3.46 17.34 27.56
CA THR A 403 3.17 17.99 28.83
C THR A 403 3.68 17.13 29.98
N ASN A 404 3.87 17.71 31.16
CA ASN A 404 4.36 16.97 32.33
C ASN A 404 3.37 15.89 32.77
N ASP A 405 2.05 16.12 32.66
CA ASP A 405 1.04 15.07 32.89
C ASP A 405 1.26 13.85 32.00
N PHE A 406 1.39 14.06 30.68
CA PHE A 406 1.65 12.98 29.73
C PHE A 406 3.01 12.30 29.98
N ARG A 407 4.02 13.06 30.39
CA ARG A 407 5.34 12.50 30.75
C ARG A 407 5.25 11.61 31.99
N THR A 408 4.51 12.03 33.01
CA THR A 408 4.30 11.25 34.24
C THR A 408 3.49 9.99 33.96
N TYR A 409 2.42 10.09 33.16
CA TYR A 409 1.67 8.92 32.67
C TYR A 409 2.56 7.90 31.94
N ARG A 410 3.60 8.38 31.25
CA ARG A 410 4.57 7.54 30.52
C ARG A 410 5.80 7.16 31.36
N HIS A 411 5.82 7.47 32.65
CA HIS A 411 6.95 7.24 33.57
C HIS A 411 8.26 7.92 33.13
N LEU A 412 8.16 9.10 32.51
CA LEU A 412 9.29 9.93 32.06
C LEU A 412 9.54 11.15 32.97
N SER A 413 8.68 11.36 33.97
CA SER A 413 8.76 12.39 35.00
C SER A 413 8.08 11.86 36.25
N ASN A 414 8.52 12.32 37.42
CA ASN A 414 7.85 12.02 38.69
C ASN A 414 6.86 13.11 39.10
N ASP A 415 6.90 14.26 38.41
CA ASP A 415 6.07 15.42 38.70
C ASP A 415 5.26 15.80 37.45
N SER A 416 3.94 15.91 37.63
CA SER A 416 2.97 16.33 36.63
C SER A 416 2.64 17.82 36.70
N SER A 417 3.20 18.56 37.66
CA SER A 417 2.94 19.98 37.85
C SER A 417 3.40 20.84 36.67
N CYS A 418 2.70 21.95 36.44
CA CYS A 418 3.09 22.94 35.45
C CYS A 418 4.24 23.80 35.97
N GLN A 419 5.41 23.69 35.34
CA GLN A 419 6.60 24.47 35.71
C GLN A 419 6.47 25.97 35.47
N ARG A 420 5.45 26.42 34.72
CA ARG A 420 5.22 27.86 34.46
C ARG A 420 4.37 28.53 35.55
N CYS A 421 3.30 27.86 35.99
CA CYS A 421 2.40 28.41 37.00
C CYS A 421 2.66 27.87 38.41
N GLY A 422 3.28 26.69 38.53
CA GLY A 422 3.61 26.04 39.81
C GLY A 422 2.43 25.44 40.56
N VAL A 423 1.19 25.57 40.06
CA VAL A 423 -0.02 25.25 40.84
C VAL A 423 -0.75 24.01 40.32
N ALA A 424 -1.07 23.97 39.01
CA ALA A 424 -1.93 22.93 38.46
C ALA A 424 -1.14 21.84 37.73
N THR A 425 -1.77 20.67 37.54
CA THR A 425 -1.27 19.61 36.66
C THR A 425 -1.19 20.10 35.21
N GLU A 426 -0.06 19.89 34.56
CA GLU A 426 0.18 20.31 33.19
C GLU A 426 -0.46 19.35 32.19
N THR A 427 -1.78 19.44 32.01
CA THR A 427 -2.49 18.77 30.92
C THR A 427 -2.35 19.56 29.61
N GLY A 428 -2.75 18.97 28.48
CA GLY A 428 -2.75 19.66 27.18
C GLY A 428 -3.63 20.93 27.19
N ILE A 429 -4.81 20.84 27.80
CA ILE A 429 -5.73 21.95 27.95
C ILE A 429 -5.21 23.01 28.91
N HIS A 430 -4.56 22.62 30.01
CA HIS A 430 -3.91 23.58 30.89
C HIS A 430 -2.78 24.32 30.18
N ALA A 431 -1.88 23.60 29.51
CA ALA A 431 -0.72 24.19 28.84
C ALA A 431 -1.10 25.18 27.73
N LEU A 432 -2.22 24.97 27.04
CA LEU A 432 -2.67 25.82 25.93
C LEU A 432 -3.76 26.82 26.29
N ARG A 433 -4.59 26.57 27.32
CA ARG A 433 -5.78 27.35 27.65
C ARG A 433 -5.77 27.88 29.08
N ASP A 434 -5.66 27.00 30.08
CA ASP A 434 -5.99 27.36 31.47
C ASP A 434 -4.79 27.91 32.27
N CYS A 435 -3.56 27.73 31.79
CA CYS A 435 -2.37 28.28 32.43
C CYS A 435 -2.43 29.81 32.44
N VAL A 436 -2.13 30.46 33.57
CA VAL A 436 -2.16 31.93 33.73
C VAL A 436 -1.42 32.66 32.60
N HIS A 437 -0.29 32.10 32.17
CA HIS A 437 0.50 32.66 31.06
C HIS A 437 -0.17 32.50 29.69
N ALA A 438 -0.88 31.39 29.45
CA ALA A 438 -1.67 31.21 28.23
C ALA A 438 -2.89 32.15 28.24
N SER A 439 -3.59 32.24 29.38
CA SER A 439 -4.76 33.10 29.57
C SER A 439 -4.45 34.57 29.27
N ARG A 440 -3.28 35.10 29.69
CA ARG A 440 -2.87 36.49 29.37
C ARG A 440 -2.78 36.75 27.86
N ILE A 441 -2.27 35.79 27.10
CA ILE A 441 -2.21 35.88 25.64
C ILE A 441 -3.62 35.84 25.05
N TRP A 442 -4.49 34.94 25.52
CA TRP A 442 -5.88 34.86 25.07
C TRP A 442 -6.68 36.13 25.37
N SER A 443 -6.49 36.75 26.54
CA SER A 443 -7.09 38.04 26.90
C SER A 443 -6.66 39.14 25.93
N SER A 444 -5.38 39.17 25.56
CA SER A 444 -4.81 40.17 24.64
C SER A 444 -5.24 39.96 23.18
N LEU A 445 -5.67 38.76 22.82
CA LEU A 445 -6.21 38.42 21.50
C LEU A 445 -7.75 38.60 21.41
N HIS A 446 -8.40 38.97 22.52
CA HIS A 446 -9.87 39.13 22.64
C HIS A 446 -10.70 37.86 22.31
N LEU A 447 -10.07 36.69 22.19
CA LEU A 447 -10.74 35.41 21.94
C LEU A 447 -11.33 34.77 23.22
N PHE A 448 -10.85 35.22 24.38
CA PHE A 448 -11.30 34.79 25.71
C PHE A 448 -12.80 35.05 25.97
N ASN A 449 -13.38 36.05 25.31
CA ASN A 449 -14.76 36.52 25.57
C ASN A 449 -15.86 35.61 24.99
N HIS A 450 -15.49 34.55 24.26
CA HIS A 450 -16.47 33.61 23.74
C HIS A 450 -17.03 32.73 24.88
N PRO A 451 -18.37 32.62 25.04
CA PRO A 451 -18.99 31.96 26.21
C PRO A 451 -18.60 30.48 26.34
N GLN A 452 -18.25 29.83 25.22
CA GLN A 452 -17.86 28.42 25.19
C GLN A 452 -16.35 28.17 25.29
N PHE A 453 -15.52 29.21 25.55
CA PHE A 453 -14.07 29.06 25.51
C PHE A 453 -13.54 28.14 26.62
N PHE A 454 -14.08 28.24 27.84
CA PHE A 454 -13.66 27.44 28.99
C PHE A 454 -14.53 26.21 29.28
N THR A 455 -15.68 26.09 28.61
CA THR A 455 -16.68 25.04 28.93
C THR A 455 -16.49 23.76 28.13
N ARG A 456 -15.79 23.82 26.99
CA ARG A 456 -15.56 22.66 26.12
C ARG A 456 -14.40 21.80 26.64
N ASP A 457 -14.47 20.50 26.34
CA ASP A 457 -13.36 19.59 26.51
C ASP A 457 -12.21 19.93 25.54
N PHE A 458 -11.05 19.30 25.69
CA PHE A 458 -9.87 19.70 24.92
C PHE A 458 -10.01 19.48 23.42
N TYR A 459 -10.63 18.36 23.01
CA TYR A 459 -10.79 18.03 21.61
C TYR A 459 -11.78 19.00 20.94
N ASP A 460 -12.96 19.18 21.54
CA ASP A 460 -14.01 20.05 21.03
C ASP A 460 -13.58 21.51 21.06
N TRP A 461 -12.80 21.92 22.07
CA TRP A 461 -12.22 23.26 22.12
C TRP A 461 -11.32 23.52 20.92
N ILE A 462 -10.37 22.62 20.62
CA ILE A 462 -9.50 22.81 19.45
C ILE A 462 -10.34 22.76 18.16
N SER A 463 -11.20 21.76 17.99
CA SER A 463 -11.98 21.56 16.76
C SER A 463 -12.90 22.76 16.45
N PHE A 464 -13.65 23.22 17.46
CA PHE A 464 -14.60 24.33 17.32
C PHE A 464 -13.90 25.65 16.97
N PHE A 465 -12.89 26.04 17.75
CA PHE A 465 -12.21 27.32 17.53
C PHE A 465 -11.30 27.31 16.30
N SER A 466 -10.78 26.16 15.87
CA SER A 466 -9.99 26.05 14.64
C SER A 466 -10.82 26.25 13.37
N THR A 467 -12.11 25.94 13.42
CA THR A 467 -13.04 26.02 12.28
C THR A 467 -13.92 27.28 12.30
N ALA A 468 -13.84 28.07 13.37
CA ALA A 468 -14.52 29.36 13.50
C ALA A 468 -13.90 30.46 12.61
N THR A 469 -14.57 31.61 12.51
CA THR A 469 -14.14 32.78 11.73
C THR A 469 -12.73 33.26 12.07
N HIS A 470 -12.36 33.26 13.35
CA HIS A 470 -11.01 33.59 13.83
C HIS A 470 -10.06 32.38 13.92
N GLY A 471 -10.39 31.28 13.26
CA GLY A 471 -9.66 30.02 13.32
C GLY A 471 -8.15 30.14 13.02
N PRO A 472 -7.72 30.82 11.96
CA PRO A 472 -6.29 30.99 11.69
C PRO A 472 -5.53 31.70 12.82
N LEU A 473 -6.12 32.71 13.45
CA LEU A 473 -5.50 33.42 14.57
C LEU A 473 -5.39 32.51 15.80
N PHE A 474 -6.47 31.80 16.13
CA PHE A 474 -6.52 30.81 17.22
C PHE A 474 -5.45 29.72 17.06
N LEU A 475 -5.32 29.17 15.86
CA LEU A 475 -4.35 28.12 15.53
C LEU A 475 -2.90 28.58 15.71
N VAL A 476 -2.60 29.79 15.23
CA VAL A 476 -1.28 30.40 15.37
C VAL A 476 -0.98 30.70 16.84
N ALA A 477 -1.95 31.22 17.59
CA ALA A 477 -1.81 31.45 19.02
C ALA A 477 -1.50 30.16 19.79
N CYS A 478 -2.28 29.08 19.57
CA CYS A 478 -2.02 27.76 20.16
C CYS A 478 -0.58 27.27 19.88
N TRP A 479 -0.13 27.40 18.63
CA TRP A 479 1.22 26.99 18.22
C TRP A 479 2.33 27.79 18.91
N PHE A 480 2.17 29.11 19.00
CA PHE A 480 3.16 29.99 19.61
C PHE A 480 3.17 29.92 21.14
N ILE A 481 2.00 29.75 21.78
CA ILE A 481 1.89 29.48 23.22
C ILE A 481 2.65 28.19 23.56
N TRP A 482 2.44 27.13 22.78
CA TRP A 482 3.18 25.87 22.95
C TRP A 482 4.69 26.04 22.76
N LYS A 483 5.12 26.80 21.75
CA LYS A 483 6.54 27.10 21.53
C LYS A 483 7.16 27.90 22.66
N ALA A 484 6.47 28.94 23.14
CA ALA A 484 6.93 29.77 24.25
C ALA A 484 7.12 28.92 25.51
N ARG A 485 6.13 28.08 25.85
CA ARG A 485 6.25 27.10 26.95
C ARG A 485 7.48 26.22 26.81
N ASN A 486 7.74 25.68 25.61
CA ASN A 486 8.90 24.80 25.41
C ASN A 486 10.24 25.54 25.47
N ALA A 487 10.30 26.78 24.99
CA ALA A 487 11.49 27.61 25.09
C ALA A 487 11.82 27.97 26.54
N GLU A 488 10.79 28.30 27.33
CA GLU A 488 10.92 28.61 28.75
C GLU A 488 11.42 27.41 29.56
N ILE A 489 10.89 26.21 29.27
CA ILE A 489 11.20 25.01 30.05
C ILE A 489 12.49 24.31 29.62
N PHE A 490 12.80 24.27 28.32
CA PHE A 490 13.91 23.45 27.80
C PHE A 490 15.08 24.27 27.23
N SER A 491 14.94 25.59 27.13
CA SER A 491 15.98 26.46 26.55
C SER A 491 16.27 27.68 27.42
N ASP A 492 15.72 27.71 28.65
CA ASP A 492 15.84 28.80 29.64
C ASP A 492 15.60 30.20 29.03
N SER A 493 14.73 30.25 28.02
CA SER A 493 14.45 31.47 27.26
C SER A 493 13.04 31.94 27.56
N ARG A 494 12.93 32.96 28.43
CA ARG A 494 11.65 33.62 28.70
C ARG A 494 11.27 34.52 27.54
N CYS A 495 10.12 34.24 26.92
CA CYS A 495 9.56 35.10 25.88
C CYS A 495 8.62 36.11 26.52
N ASN A 496 8.88 37.40 26.33
CA ASN A 496 7.97 38.47 26.74
C ASN A 496 6.63 38.35 25.98
N ASP A 497 5.51 38.52 26.69
CA ASP A 497 4.15 38.46 26.14
C ASP A 497 3.96 39.36 24.91
N TRP A 498 4.54 40.58 24.91
CA TRP A 498 4.48 41.49 23.76
C TRP A 498 5.17 40.92 22.52
N LEU A 499 6.36 40.33 22.69
CA LEU A 499 7.11 39.72 21.59
C LEU A 499 6.37 38.49 21.06
N LEU A 500 5.74 37.73 21.94
CA LEU A 500 4.92 36.58 21.57
C LEU A 500 3.69 37.01 20.75
N LEU A 501 2.98 38.04 21.19
CA LEU A 501 1.82 38.61 20.48
C LEU A 501 2.21 39.12 19.09
N ASN A 502 3.32 39.85 18.97
CA ASN A 502 3.81 40.29 17.67
C ASN A 502 4.10 39.11 16.73
N ARG A 503 4.76 38.06 17.23
CA ARG A 503 5.01 36.85 16.43
C ARG A 503 3.71 36.17 15.99
N ILE A 504 2.70 36.14 16.86
CA ILE A 504 1.37 35.59 16.53
C ILE A 504 0.73 36.41 15.41
N TYR A 505 0.63 37.73 15.55
CA TYR A 505 0.01 38.60 14.54
C TYR A 505 0.77 38.56 13.21
N SER A 506 2.10 38.69 13.21
CA SER A 506 2.89 38.64 11.97
C SER A 506 2.73 37.30 11.23
N PHE A 507 2.73 36.18 11.97
CA PHE A 507 2.55 34.87 11.33
C PHE A 507 1.12 34.63 10.87
N HIS A 508 0.13 35.16 11.60
CA HIS A 508 -1.28 35.13 11.22
C HIS A 508 -1.51 35.87 9.89
N VAL A 509 -0.95 37.07 9.73
CA VAL A 509 -1.02 37.82 8.46
C VAL A 509 -0.41 37.00 7.32
N LEU A 510 0.75 36.38 7.54
CA LEU A 510 1.41 35.53 6.54
C LEU A 510 0.52 34.33 6.13
N ILE A 511 -0.16 33.68 7.09
CA ILE A 511 -1.14 32.63 6.78
C ILE A 511 -2.30 33.20 5.94
N ILE A 512 -2.89 34.34 6.32
CA ILE A 512 -3.99 34.93 5.55
C ILE A 512 -3.55 35.28 4.12
N GLU A 513 -2.38 35.89 3.95
CA GLU A 513 -1.85 36.22 2.62
C GLU A 513 -1.62 34.97 1.76
N THR A 514 -1.09 33.90 2.35
CA THR A 514 -0.90 32.63 1.63
C THR A 514 -2.23 31.95 1.29
N MET A 515 -3.24 32.05 2.16
CA MET A 515 -4.60 31.59 1.89
C MET A 515 -5.24 32.38 0.72
N GLY A 516 -5.10 33.70 0.71
CA GLY A 516 -5.58 34.56 -0.39
C GLY A 516 -4.95 34.23 -1.73
N LYS A 517 -3.63 34.01 -1.76
CA LYS A 517 -2.89 33.59 -2.98
C LYS A 517 -3.29 32.20 -3.48
N GLN A 518 -3.63 31.26 -2.59
CA GLN A 518 -4.14 29.94 -2.97
C GLN A 518 -5.58 29.98 -3.49
N GLY A 519 -6.40 30.93 -3.02
CA GLY A 519 -7.73 31.22 -3.56
C GLY A 519 -7.69 31.77 -5.00
N CYS A 520 -6.76 32.68 -5.29
CA CYS A 520 -6.51 33.19 -6.65
C CYS A 520 -6.03 32.07 -7.61
N LYS A 521 -5.12 31.20 -7.17
CA LYS A 521 -4.65 30.10 -8.03
C LYS A 521 -5.71 29.04 -8.35
N LYS A 522 -6.72 28.87 -7.50
CA LYS A 522 -7.86 27.98 -7.78
C LYS A 522 -8.91 28.60 -8.71
N THR A 523 -8.96 29.93 -8.79
CA THR A 523 -9.87 30.66 -9.71
C THR A 523 -9.25 30.86 -11.09
N GLU A 524 -7.93 31.05 -11.19
CA GLU A 524 -7.23 31.14 -12.48
C GLU A 524 -7.05 29.79 -13.19
N GLY A 525 -7.07 28.66 -12.46
CA GLY A 525 -6.98 27.32 -13.05
C GLY A 525 -8.29 26.76 -13.65
N GLY A 526 -9.38 27.53 -13.61
CA GLY A 526 -10.71 27.13 -14.10
C GLY A 526 -11.20 27.82 -15.37
N LEU A 527 -10.39 28.70 -15.99
CA LEU A 527 -10.80 29.53 -17.14
C LEU A 527 -10.00 29.30 -18.44
N LEU A 528 -9.26 28.19 -18.56
CA LEU A 528 -8.62 27.80 -19.82
C LEU A 528 -9.08 26.40 -20.23
N GLY A 529 -10.23 26.35 -20.89
CA GLY A 529 -10.78 25.09 -21.42
C GLY A 529 -12.19 25.18 -21.99
N CYS A 530 -12.53 26.23 -22.74
CA CYS A 530 -13.66 26.22 -23.67
C CYS A 530 -13.58 27.42 -24.63
N SER A 531 -13.03 27.22 -25.82
CA SER A 531 -13.47 27.88 -27.05
C SER A 531 -12.64 27.36 -28.24
N THR A 532 -13.37 26.80 -29.20
CA THR A 532 -13.05 26.36 -30.57
C THR A 532 -12.07 25.21 -30.77
#